data_AF-A0A957ZVC1-F1
#
_entry.id   AF-A0A957ZVC1-F1
#
_cell.length_a   1.000
_cell.length_b   1.000
_cell.length_c   1.000
_cell.angle_alpha   90.00
_cell.angle_beta   90.00
_cell.angle_gamma   90.00
#
_symmetry.space_group_name_H-M   'P 1'
#
loop_
_entity.id
_entity.type
_entity.pdbx_description
1 polymer ?
#
loop_
_entity_poly.entity_id
_entity_poly.type
_entity_poly.pdbx_seq_one_letter_code
_entity_poly.pdbx_strand_id
1 'polypeptide(L)' 'MHDLYRIEKCVVVGPYTLSLQFDDGLVRVINFEPILHGELFGPLRDQALFAQVRV' A
#
# COMPACT_ATOMS: atom_id res chain seq x y z
N MET A 1 12.84 17.70 11.12
CA MET A 1 11.62 18.01 10.33
C MET A 1 11.07 16.68 9.88
N HIS A 2 9.83 16.34 10.26
CA HIS A 2 9.14 15.17 9.75
C HIS A 2 8.06 15.70 8.81
N ASP A 3 8.32 15.65 7.51
CA ASP A 3 7.32 15.98 6.52
C ASP A 3 6.33 14.81 6.48
N LEU A 4 5.17 15.03 7.07
CA LEU A 4 4.08 14.06 7.03
C LEU A 4 3.38 14.22 5.69
N TYR A 5 3.85 13.49 4.68
CA TYR A 5 3.22 13.47 3.36
C TYR A 5 1.91 12.70 3.40
N ARG A 6 0.81 13.31 2.97
CA ARG A 6 -0.51 12.66 2.95
C ARG A 6 -0.65 11.86 1.66
N ILE A 7 -1.19 10.65 1.77
CA ILE A 7 -1.59 9.87 0.60
C ILE A 7 -2.93 10.43 0.10
N GLU A 8 -2.98 10.88 -1.15
CA GLU A 8 -4.21 11.35 -1.80
C GLU A 8 -4.90 10.24 -2.58
N LYS A 9 -4.12 9.29 -3.12
CA LYS A 9 -4.66 8.20 -3.92
C LYS A 9 -3.88 6.91 -3.68
N CYS A 10 -4.61 5.81 -3.59
CA CYS A 10 -4.07 4.46 -3.54
C CYS A 10 -4.74 3.60 -4.61
N VAL A 11 -3.93 2.88 -5.39
CA VAL A 11 -4.41 1.98 -6.44
C VAL A 11 -3.62 0.67 -6.38
N VAL A 12 -4.31 -0.46 -6.44
CA VAL A 12 -3.68 -1.78 -6.60
C VAL A 12 -3.21 -1.93 -8.05
N VAL A 13 -1.91 -2.11 -8.25
CA VAL A 13 -1.29 -2.21 -9.60
C VAL A 13 -0.71 -3.60 -9.89
N GLY A 14 -0.74 -4.50 -8.91
CA GLY A 14 -0.26 -5.87 -9.04
C GLY A 14 -0.49 -6.67 -7.76
N PRO A 15 -0.08 -7.95 -7.74
CA PRO A 15 -0.15 -8.77 -6.54
C PRO A 15 0.59 -8.08 -5.38
N TYR A 16 -0.14 -7.82 -4.29
CA TYR A 16 0.38 -7.17 -3.09
C TYR A 16 1.09 -5.82 -3.32
N THR A 17 0.85 -5.17 -4.46
CA THR A 17 1.58 -3.98 -4.88
C THR A 17 0.62 -2.80 -5.01
N LEU A 18 0.93 -1.71 -4.30
CA LEU A 18 0.15 -0.47 -4.33
C LEU A 18 0.94 0.65 -4.96
N SER A 19 0.26 1.43 -5.80
CA SER A 19 0.70 2.74 -6.24
C SER A 19 0.08 3.79 -5.33
N LEU A 20 0.92 4.50 -4.60
CA LEU A 20 0.55 5.59 -3.69
C LEU A 20 0.90 6.92 -4.35
N GLN A 21 -0.08 7.80 -4.46
CA GLN A 21 0.13 9.20 -4.85
C GLN A 21 0.07 10.06 -3.59
N PHE A 22 1.12 10.82 -3.37
CA PHE A 22 1.24 11.76 -2.26
C PHE A 22 0.80 13.17 -2.69
N ASP A 23 0.45 13.99 -1.71
CA ASP A 23 0.04 15.40 -1.87
C ASP A 23 1.13 16.32 -2.44
N ASP A 24 2.39 15.92 -2.33
CA ASP A 24 3.54 16.57 -2.97
C ASP A 24 3.68 16.21 -4.47
N GLY A 25 2.77 15.39 -5.00
CA GLY A 25 2.78 14.92 -6.38
C GLY A 25 3.70 13.73 -6.64
N LEU A 26 4.41 13.21 -5.62
CA LEU A 26 5.18 11.99 -5.76
C LEU A 26 4.27 10.78 -5.92
N VAL A 27 4.68 9.88 -6.81
CA VAL A 27 4.09 8.55 -6.92
C VAL A 27 5.13 7.51 -6.51
N ARG A 28 4.72 6.59 -5.63
CA ARG A 28 5.55 5.46 -5.18
C ARG A 28 4.81 4.17 -5.43
N VAL A 29 5.49 3.21 -6.05
CA VAL A 29 5.01 1.84 -6.19
C VAL A 29 5.74 0.99 -5.17
N ILE A 30 4.98 0.38 -4.25
CA ILE A 30 5.52 -0.38 -3.13
C ILE A 30 4.95 -1.79 -3.17
N ASN A 31 5.82 -2.79 -3.16
CA ASN A 31 5.43 -4.19 -2.96
C ASN A 31 5.36 -4.48 -1.45
N PHE A 32 4.17 -4.80 -0.97
CA PHE A 32 3.88 -5.13 0.43
C PHE A 32 4.07 -6.61 0.73
N GLU A 33 4.25 -7.48 -0.26
CA GLU A 33 4.45 -8.92 -0.08
C GLU A 33 5.42 -9.27 1.05
N PRO A 34 6.63 -8.67 1.19
CA PRO A 34 7.56 -9.03 2.25
C PRO A 34 7.01 -8.84 3.67
N ILE A 35 6.18 -7.81 3.89
CA ILE A 35 5.61 -7.54 5.22
C ILE A 35 4.36 -8.38 5.51
N LEU A 36 3.68 -8.87 4.46
CA LEU A 36 2.57 -9.82 4.57
C LEU A 36 3.02 -11.20 5.04
N HIS A 37 4.33 -11.48 5.04
CA HIS A 37 4.88 -12.68 5.66
C HIS A 37 5.06 -12.59 7.18
N GLY A 38 4.88 -11.40 7.79
CA GLY A 38 4.88 -11.24 9.24
C GLY A 38 3.58 -11.68 9.90
N GLU A 39 3.65 -12.10 11.17
CA GLU A 39 2.49 -12.59 11.94
C GLU A 39 1.35 -11.57 12.03
N LEU A 40 1.66 -10.27 12.00
CA LEU A 40 0.67 -9.19 12.13
C LEU A 40 -0.21 -9.01 10.87
N PHE A 41 0.35 -9.27 9.68
CA PHE A 41 -0.30 -8.99 8.39
C PHE A 41 -0.61 -10.26 7.59
N GLY A 42 -0.39 -11.45 8.19
CA GLY A 42 -0.71 -12.74 7.58
C GLY A 42 -2.11 -12.84 6.95
N PRO A 43 -3.18 -12.25 7.53
CA PRO A 43 -4.51 -12.24 6.90
C PRO A 43 -4.60 -11.45 5.59
N LEU A 44 -3.80 -10.40 5.40
CA LEU A 44 -3.77 -9.58 4.18
C LEU A 44 -3.11 -10.30 2.98
N ARG A 45 -2.62 -11.52 3.18
CA ARG A 45 -2.25 -12.43 2.07
C ARG A 45 -3.46 -12.85 1.23
N ASP A 46 -4.68 -12.77 1.77
CA ASP A 46 -5.85 -12.95 0.92
C ASP A 46 -5.93 -11.79 -0.07
N GLN A 47 -5.76 -12.10 -1.36
CA GLN A 47 -5.75 -11.10 -2.43
C GLN A 47 -7.09 -10.35 -2.54
N ALA A 48 -8.21 -10.99 -2.17
CA ALA A 48 -9.52 -10.35 -2.12
C ALA A 48 -9.64 -9.39 -0.92
N LEU A 49 -8.94 -9.66 0.19
CA LEU A 49 -8.85 -8.74 1.32
C LEU A 49 -7.90 -7.57 0.99
N PHE A 50 -6.77 -7.85 0.35
CA PHE A 50 -5.81 -6.83 -0.08
C PHE A 50 -6.43 -5.85 -1.10
N ALA A 51 -7.27 -6.36 -2.01
CA ALA A 51 -7.95 -5.54 -3.00
C ALA A 51 -8.97 -4.55 -2.42
N GLN A 52 -9.32 -4.67 -1.14
CA GLN A 52 -10.26 -3.78 -0.46
C GLN A 52 -9.60 -2.53 0.15
N VAL A 53 -8.28 -2.35 -0.03
CA VAL A 53 -7.56 -1.16 0.46
C VAL A 53 -8.20 0.14 -0.04
N ARG A 54 -8.49 1.04 0.90
CA ARG A 54 -8.95 2.42 0.67
C ARG A 54 -8.18 3.38 1.58
N VAL A 55 -8.05 4.63 1.14
CA VAL A 55 -7.41 5.74 1.88
C VAL A 55 -8.44 6.42 2.78
#